data_AF-A0A835WQ17-F1
#
_entry.id   AF-A0A835WQ17-F1
#
_cell.length_a   1.000
_cell.length_b   1.000
_cell.length_c   1.000
_cell.angle_alpha   90.00
_cell.angle_beta   90.00
_cell.angle_gamma   90.00
#
_symmetry.space_group_name_H-M   'P 1'
#
loop_
_entity.id
_entity.type
_entity.pdbx_description
1 polymer ?
#
loop_
_entity_poly.entity_id
_entity_poly.type
_entity_poly.pdbx_seq_one_letter_code
_entity_poly.pdbx_strand_id
1 'polypeptide(L)'
;MAVDAAEEYMPPQYPKEFDSTDLRRLVGVAPKGYKVNPIKSQKRKRVEESDEPEPMEEETAMQQDEPQADAAQAGKRQKADDKTWRPVSGKVWKAPGQRASTVMKANVSGNKSWGRRMAEKAADKSLRETKAEALAAVKAKRKAAADQRKAARERKQANQAKSAVTQKITNAATVKKMMKDKKQRKLLRTADTN
;
A
#
# COMPACT_ATOMS: atom_id res chain seq x y z
N MET A 1 -20.87 -69.48 23.98
CA MET A 1 -19.69 -68.62 24.20
C MET A 1 -19.79 -67.44 23.26
N ALA A 2 -19.47 -66.25 23.76
CA ALA A 2 -19.83 -64.95 23.20
C ALA A 2 -19.20 -64.67 21.84
N VAL A 3 -19.92 -63.91 21.02
CA VAL A 3 -19.52 -63.42 19.70
C VAL A 3 -18.68 -62.17 19.89
N ASP A 4 -17.43 -62.20 19.43
CA ASP A 4 -16.53 -61.05 19.43
C ASP A 4 -17.04 -59.98 18.45
N ALA A 5 -17.48 -58.85 19.00
CA ALA A 5 -17.76 -57.65 18.24
C ALA A 5 -16.42 -56.95 17.96
N ALA A 6 -15.96 -57.00 16.72
CA ALA A 6 -14.84 -56.18 16.26
C ALA A 6 -15.27 -54.70 16.28
N GLU A 7 -14.79 -53.96 17.28
CA GLU A 7 -14.94 -52.50 17.33
C GLU A 7 -14.10 -51.87 16.21
N GLU A 8 -14.79 -51.47 15.14
CA GLU A 8 -14.21 -50.74 14.02
C GLU A 8 -13.81 -49.32 14.49
N TYR A 9 -12.50 -49.09 14.59
CA TYR A 9 -11.94 -47.79 15.00
C TYR A 9 -12.25 -46.70 13.97
N MET A 10 -13.29 -45.89 14.22
CA MET A 10 -13.53 -44.65 13.48
C MET A 10 -12.76 -43.48 14.12
N PRO A 11 -11.93 -42.74 13.37
CA PRO A 11 -11.25 -41.57 13.89
C PRO A 11 -12.28 -40.47 14.25
N PRO A 12 -12.06 -39.71 15.33
CA PRO A 12 -12.97 -38.67 15.77
C PRO A 12 -13.10 -37.59 14.68
N GLN A 13 -14.28 -37.49 14.08
CA GLN A 13 -14.61 -36.38 13.19
C GLN A 13 -14.91 -35.16 14.04
N TYR A 14 -14.02 -34.17 14.01
CA TYR A 14 -14.26 -32.88 14.63
C TYR A 14 -15.51 -32.23 13.99
N PRO A 15 -16.39 -31.60 14.78
CA PRO A 15 -17.52 -30.87 14.22
C PRO A 15 -16.99 -29.81 13.27
N LYS A 16 -17.56 -29.78 12.06
CA LYS A 16 -17.21 -28.85 10.99
C LYS A 16 -17.84 -27.47 11.26
N GLU A 17 -17.64 -26.95 12.47
CA GLU A 17 -18.03 -25.60 12.86
C GLU A 17 -16.82 -24.67 12.82
N PHE A 18 -16.16 -24.64 11.67
CA PHE A 18 -15.51 -23.42 11.23
C PHE A 18 -16.37 -22.86 10.13
N ASP A 19 -17.33 -22.02 10.52
CA ASP A 19 -17.87 -21.01 9.62
C ASP A 19 -16.66 -20.34 8.99
N SER A 20 -16.48 -20.56 7.69
CA SER A 20 -15.56 -19.81 6.88
C SER A 20 -16.08 -18.38 6.85
N THR A 21 -15.76 -17.59 7.89
CA THR A 21 -15.98 -16.16 7.89
C THR A 21 -15.20 -15.62 6.69
N ASP A 22 -15.90 -15.35 5.60
CA ASP A 22 -15.35 -14.77 4.40
C ASP A 22 -14.82 -13.37 4.75
N LEU A 23 -13.52 -13.29 5.02
CA LEU A 23 -12.86 -12.05 5.42
C LEU A 23 -12.90 -10.98 4.31
N ARG A 24 -13.33 -11.33 3.09
CA ARG A 24 -13.51 -10.37 1.99
C ARG A 24 -14.80 -9.57 2.13
N ARG A 25 -15.78 -10.05 2.90
CA ARG A 25 -17.04 -9.35 3.17
C ARG A 25 -16.97 -8.43 4.40
N LEU A 26 -15.84 -8.41 5.13
CA LEU A 26 -15.55 -7.43 6.18
C LEU A 26 -15.19 -6.06 5.59
N VAL A 27 -16.11 -5.49 4.80
CA VAL A 27 -16.04 -4.09 4.39
C VAL A 27 -16.62 -3.27 5.55
N GLY A 28 -15.76 -2.71 6.41
CA GLY A 28 -16.17 -1.83 7.51
C GLY A 28 -15.56 -2.16 8.88
N VAL A 29 -14.97 -3.35 9.06
CA VAL A 29 -14.22 -3.68 10.27
C VAL A 29 -12.75 -3.33 10.05
N ALA A 30 -12.45 -2.03 10.07
CA ALA A 30 -11.06 -1.59 10.17
C ALA A 30 -10.52 -2.04 11.54
N PRO A 31 -9.27 -2.56 11.63
CA PRO A 31 -8.68 -2.89 12.92
C PRO A 31 -8.63 -1.63 13.78
N LYS A 32 -9.35 -1.66 14.91
CA LYS A 32 -9.40 -0.58 15.89
C LYS A 32 -7.96 -0.31 16.37
N GLY A 33 -7.36 0.79 15.91
CA GLY A 33 -6.02 1.22 16.32
C GLY A 33 -4.99 1.47 15.20
N TYR A 34 -5.30 1.21 13.92
CA TYR A 34 -4.36 1.57 12.85
C TYR A 34 -4.47 3.06 12.51
N LYS A 35 -3.54 3.87 13.03
CA LYS A 35 -3.32 5.25 12.55
C LYS A 35 -2.69 5.16 11.16
N VAL A 36 -3.51 5.21 10.13
CA VAL A 36 -3.05 5.46 8.76
C VAL A 36 -2.61 6.91 8.73
N ASN A 37 -1.30 7.15 8.76
CA ASN A 37 -0.77 8.49 8.50
C ASN A 37 -1.26 8.90 7.10
N PRO A 38 -2.04 9.98 6.95
CA PRO A 38 -2.50 10.39 5.64
C PRO A 38 -1.27 10.69 4.78
N ILE A 39 -1.17 10.01 3.64
CA ILE A 39 -0.19 10.29 2.61
C ILE A 39 -0.34 11.78 2.31
N LYS A 40 0.67 12.59 2.66
CA LYS A 40 0.72 14.03 2.42
C LYS A 40 0.33 14.28 0.96
N SER A 41 -0.91 14.71 0.75
CA SER A 41 -1.41 15.09 -0.55
C SER A 41 -0.50 16.18 -1.06
N GLN A 42 0.23 15.89 -2.14
CA GLN A 42 1.00 16.92 -2.81
C GLN A 42 0.04 18.01 -3.27
N LYS A 43 0.22 19.18 -2.65
CA LYS A 43 -0.25 20.51 -2.99
C LYS A 43 -0.70 20.59 -4.47
N ARG A 44 -2.01 20.50 -4.71
CA ARG A 44 -2.60 20.92 -5.97
C ARG A 44 -2.38 22.44 -6.06
N LYS A 45 -1.75 22.87 -7.15
CA LYS A 45 -1.49 24.27 -7.45
C LYS A 45 -2.85 24.96 -7.68
N ARG A 46 -3.15 25.89 -6.77
CA ARG A 46 -4.29 26.82 -6.69
C ARG A 46 -4.70 27.38 -8.07
N VAL A 47 -5.98 27.20 -8.41
CA VAL A 47 -6.76 28.06 -9.32
C VAL A 47 -7.89 28.64 -8.45
N GLU A 48 -8.14 29.94 -8.61
CA GLU A 48 -9.03 30.83 -7.85
C GLU A 48 -10.47 30.33 -7.69
N GLU A 49 -11.09 30.70 -6.55
CA GLU A 49 -12.29 31.58 -6.45
C GLU A 49 -13.22 31.21 -5.26
N SER A 50 -13.35 32.17 -4.33
CA SER A 50 -14.51 32.55 -3.47
C SER A 50 -15.29 31.53 -2.61
N ASP A 51 -15.23 31.63 -1.28
CA ASP A 51 -16.14 32.41 -0.39
C ASP A 51 -16.04 31.95 1.09
N GLU A 52 -16.53 32.82 1.97
CA GLU A 52 -16.22 33.09 3.40
C GLU A 52 -16.53 32.05 4.51
N PRO A 53 -16.07 32.30 5.78
CA PRO A 53 -16.05 31.36 6.91
C PRO A 53 -17.14 31.61 7.97
N GLU A 54 -17.48 30.60 8.79
CA GLU A 54 -17.92 30.80 10.19
C GLU A 54 -17.58 29.53 11.03
N PRO A 55 -17.11 29.69 12.29
CA PRO A 55 -16.76 28.63 13.23
C PRO A 55 -17.90 28.36 14.22
N MET A 56 -17.96 27.15 14.81
CA MET A 56 -18.76 26.94 16.02
C MET A 56 -18.05 25.94 16.94
N GLU A 57 -17.41 26.51 17.96
CA GLU A 57 -17.09 25.83 19.22
C GLU A 57 -18.37 25.78 20.08
N GLU A 58 -18.55 24.71 20.85
CA GLU A 58 -19.25 24.71 22.15
C GLU A 58 -18.90 23.38 22.86
N GLU A 59 -18.04 23.42 23.88
CA GLU A 59 -18.40 23.51 25.32
C GLU A 59 -18.81 22.13 25.90
N THR A 60 -17.95 21.44 26.65
CA THR A 60 -17.76 21.49 28.13
C THR A 60 -18.99 21.15 28.97
N ALA A 61 -18.90 20.06 29.74
CA ALA A 61 -19.44 19.89 31.11
C ALA A 61 -18.83 18.59 31.68
N MET A 62 -17.91 18.63 32.65
CA MET A 62 -18.15 18.55 34.12
C MET A 62 -19.05 17.37 34.51
N GLN A 63 -18.74 16.48 35.46
CA GLN A 63 -18.47 16.75 36.87
C GLN A 63 -18.02 15.43 37.58
N GLN A 64 -16.88 15.46 38.27
CA GLN A 64 -16.69 15.29 39.73
C GLN A 64 -17.04 13.93 40.39
N ASP A 65 -15.96 13.29 40.84
CA ASP A 65 -15.67 12.76 42.18
C ASP A 65 -16.79 12.61 43.21
N GLU A 66 -16.82 11.43 43.84
CA GLU A 66 -16.75 11.28 45.31
C GLU A 66 -16.07 9.94 45.65
N PRO A 67 -15.12 9.91 46.62
CA PRO A 67 -14.40 8.72 47.02
C PRO A 67 -15.03 8.08 48.26
N GLN A 68 -15.52 6.85 48.15
CA GLN A 68 -15.96 6.09 49.33
C GLN A 68 -14.97 4.98 49.66
N ALA A 69 -14.20 5.24 50.71
CA ALA A 69 -13.38 4.29 51.40
C ALA A 69 -14.27 3.29 52.15
N ASP A 70 -14.05 1.99 51.92
CA ASP A 70 -14.35 0.96 52.90
C ASP A 70 -13.18 -0.02 52.95
N ALA A 71 -12.34 0.21 53.95
CA ALA A 71 -11.40 -0.78 54.45
C ALA A 71 -12.15 -1.76 55.33
N ALA A 72 -12.41 -2.98 54.84
CA ALA A 72 -12.44 -4.20 55.64
C ALA A 72 -12.88 -5.39 54.76
N GLN A 73 -11.92 -6.24 54.40
CA GLN A 73 -11.88 -7.63 54.85
C GLN A 73 -10.63 -8.27 54.25
N ALA A 74 -9.65 -8.53 55.12
CA ALA A 74 -8.46 -9.30 54.80
C ALA A 74 -8.88 -10.70 54.36
N GLY A 75 -8.92 -10.90 53.04
CA GLY A 75 -9.15 -12.17 52.40
C GLY A 75 -8.14 -13.19 52.90
N LYS A 76 -8.67 -14.24 53.53
CA LYS A 76 -7.94 -15.36 54.12
C LYS A 76 -6.91 -15.89 53.12
N ARG A 77 -5.67 -16.06 53.58
CA ARG A 77 -4.56 -16.68 52.85
C ARG A 77 -5.03 -18.03 52.29
N GLN A 78 -5.14 -18.19 50.97
CA GLN A 78 -5.25 -19.51 50.37
C GLN A 78 -3.86 -20.13 50.32
N LYS A 79 -3.68 -21.31 50.94
CA LYS A 79 -2.48 -22.13 50.70
C LYS A 79 -2.54 -22.61 49.25
N ALA A 80 -1.51 -22.27 48.47
CA ALA A 80 -1.31 -22.83 47.14
C ALA A 80 -0.45 -24.08 47.29
N ASP A 81 -0.90 -25.20 46.73
CA ASP A 81 -0.14 -26.44 46.68
C ASP A 81 1.18 -26.22 45.91
N ASP A 82 2.28 -26.46 46.62
CA ASP A 82 3.65 -26.84 46.27
C ASP A 82 4.37 -26.39 44.98
N LYS A 83 3.84 -25.48 44.15
CA LYS A 83 4.63 -25.05 42.97
C LYS A 83 4.48 -23.66 42.40
N THR A 84 3.61 -22.79 42.91
CA THR A 84 3.64 -21.40 42.41
C THR A 84 2.99 -20.42 43.38
N TRP A 85 3.81 -19.57 43.99
CA TRP A 85 3.31 -18.37 44.66
C TRP A 85 2.65 -17.46 43.62
N ARG A 86 1.33 -17.33 43.68
CA ARG A 86 0.59 -16.38 42.83
C ARG A 86 0.72 -14.97 43.41
N PRO A 87 1.04 -13.95 42.61
CA PRO A 87 1.05 -12.57 43.09
C PRO A 87 -0.36 -12.12 43.48
N VAL A 88 -0.46 -11.37 44.58
CA VAL A 88 -1.73 -10.90 45.18
C VAL A 88 -2.45 -9.92 44.24
N SER A 89 -1.72 -9.13 43.46
CA SER A 89 -2.31 -8.40 42.34
C SER A 89 -2.25 -9.30 41.11
N GLY A 90 -3.41 -9.61 40.50
CA GLY A 90 -3.53 -10.46 39.30
C GLY A 90 -2.83 -9.92 38.04
N LYS A 91 -1.92 -8.95 38.19
CA LYS A 91 -1.19 -8.32 37.10
C LYS A 91 0.13 -9.05 36.84
N VAL A 92 0.09 -9.99 35.91
CA VAL A 92 1.28 -10.64 35.36
C VAL A 92 1.96 -9.66 34.41
N TRP A 93 3.20 -9.29 34.68
CA TRP A 93 3.99 -8.44 33.79
C TRP A 93 4.33 -9.21 32.51
N LYS A 94 4.28 -8.54 31.34
CA LYS A 94 4.57 -9.19 30.05
C LYS A 94 6.00 -9.75 30.07
N ALA A 95 6.15 -11.02 29.68
CA ALA A 95 7.46 -11.63 29.52
C ALA A 95 8.29 -10.88 28.45
N PRO A 96 9.62 -10.78 28.58
CA PRO A 96 10.46 -10.15 27.57
C PRO A 96 10.30 -10.87 26.23
N GLY A 97 9.90 -10.13 25.18
CA GLY A 97 9.77 -10.68 23.83
C GLY A 97 11.13 -11.10 23.27
N GLN A 98 11.20 -12.27 22.62
CA GLN A 98 12.41 -12.67 21.91
C GLN A 98 12.67 -11.75 20.72
N ARG A 99 13.93 -11.35 20.53
CA ARG A 99 14.36 -10.55 19.38
C ARG A 99 14.28 -11.40 18.10
N ALA A 100 13.86 -10.81 16.99
CA ALA A 100 13.77 -11.49 15.70
C ALA A 100 15.09 -12.16 15.26
N SER A 101 16.23 -11.59 15.66
CA SER A 101 17.56 -12.16 15.42
C SER A 101 17.82 -13.51 16.10
N THR A 102 17.09 -13.83 17.17
CA THR A 102 17.19 -15.13 17.87
C THR A 102 16.33 -16.20 17.19
N VAL A 103 15.18 -15.82 16.63
CA VAL A 103 14.25 -16.73 15.94
C VAL A 103 14.68 -17.00 14.49
N MET A 104 15.25 -16.01 13.81
CA MET A 104 15.67 -16.15 12.40
C MET A 104 16.98 -16.90 12.20
N LYS A 105 17.71 -17.24 13.28
CA LYS A 105 18.79 -18.23 13.23
C LYS A 105 18.18 -19.64 13.27
N ALA A 106 17.35 -19.97 12.29
CA ALA A 106 17.20 -21.38 11.94
C ALA A 106 18.61 -21.92 11.64
N ASN A 107 18.89 -23.18 11.95
CA ASN A 107 20.18 -23.86 11.80
C ASN A 107 20.76 -23.79 10.36
N VAL A 108 21.23 -22.63 9.92
CA VAL A 108 21.72 -22.37 8.55
C VAL A 108 23.18 -22.81 8.40
N SER A 109 23.85 -23.19 9.49
CA SER A 109 25.26 -23.61 9.47
C SER A 109 25.48 -25.12 9.61
N GLY A 110 24.53 -25.95 9.17
CA GLY A 110 24.77 -27.39 8.99
C GLY A 110 25.20 -27.65 7.55
N ASN A 111 26.43 -28.13 7.33
CA ASN A 111 27.04 -28.49 6.04
C ASN A 111 26.04 -28.99 4.98
N LYS A 112 25.52 -28.10 4.13
CA LYS A 112 24.77 -28.53 2.94
C LYS A 112 25.70 -29.34 2.04
N SER A 113 25.25 -30.50 1.59
CA SER A 113 25.98 -31.30 0.59
C SER A 113 26.18 -30.49 -0.69
N TRP A 114 27.28 -30.75 -1.42
CA TRP A 114 27.59 -30.04 -2.67
C TRP A 114 26.44 -30.09 -3.68
N GLY A 115 25.81 -31.25 -3.83
CA GLY A 115 24.64 -31.43 -4.69
C GLY A 115 23.47 -30.50 -4.32
N ARG A 116 23.18 -30.34 -3.02
CA ARG A 116 22.12 -29.42 -2.56
C ARG A 116 22.46 -27.95 -2.84
N ARG A 117 23.73 -27.55 -2.69
CA ARG A 117 24.18 -26.20 -3.05
C ARG A 117 24.02 -25.92 -4.54
N MET A 118 24.33 -26.90 -5.39
CA MET A 118 24.17 -26.77 -6.84
C MET A 118 22.71 -26.72 -7.27
N ALA A 119 21.84 -27.53 -6.64
CA ALA A 119 20.41 -27.48 -6.87
C ALA A 119 19.82 -26.11 -6.48
N GLU A 120 20.20 -25.57 -5.31
CA GLU A 120 19.79 -24.22 -4.87
C GLU A 120 20.30 -23.15 -5.84
N LYS A 121 21.56 -23.24 -6.29
CA LYS A 121 22.13 -22.29 -7.27
C LYS A 121 21.40 -22.34 -8.62
N ALA A 122 21.02 -23.53 -9.08
CA ALA A 122 20.26 -23.69 -10.32
C ALA A 122 18.84 -23.12 -10.17
N ALA A 123 18.18 -23.35 -9.04
CA ALA A 123 16.87 -22.79 -8.73
C ALA A 123 16.90 -21.25 -8.60
N ASP A 124 17.93 -20.70 -7.96
CA ASP A 124 18.12 -19.25 -7.88
C ASP A 124 18.36 -18.63 -9.25
N LYS A 125 19.12 -19.31 -10.11
CA LYS A 125 19.37 -18.85 -11.48
C LYS A 125 18.08 -18.82 -12.30
N SER A 126 17.30 -19.91 -12.31
CA SER A 126 16.04 -19.96 -13.05
C SER A 126 15.03 -18.94 -12.55
N LEU A 127 14.96 -18.70 -11.24
CA LEU A 127 14.12 -17.68 -10.65
C LEU A 127 14.56 -16.26 -11.09
N ARG A 128 15.86 -15.99 -11.15
CA ARG A 128 16.37 -14.70 -11.64
C ARG A 128 16.08 -14.49 -13.13
N GLU A 129 16.24 -15.52 -13.93
CA GLU A 129 15.97 -15.49 -15.37
C GLU A 129 14.48 -15.22 -15.64
N THR A 130 13.59 -15.97 -15.01
CA THR A 130 12.12 -15.76 -15.12
C THR A 130 11.70 -14.36 -14.67
N LYS A 131 12.28 -13.83 -13.59
CA LYS A 131 12.06 -12.43 -13.17
C LYS A 131 12.55 -11.43 -14.21
N ALA A 132 13.73 -11.66 -14.77
CA ALA A 132 14.31 -10.78 -15.79
C ALA A 132 13.45 -10.76 -17.07
N GLU A 133 12.98 -11.93 -17.50
CA GLU A 133 12.08 -12.08 -18.65
C GLU A 133 10.76 -11.35 -18.44
N ALA A 134 10.13 -11.52 -17.27
CA ALA A 134 8.90 -10.82 -16.93
C ALA A 134 9.08 -9.29 -16.96
N LEU A 135 10.18 -8.79 -16.40
CA LEU A 135 10.50 -7.36 -16.42
C LEU A 135 10.80 -6.85 -17.85
N ALA A 136 11.50 -7.65 -18.66
CA ALA A 136 11.77 -7.33 -20.06
C ALA A 136 10.48 -7.23 -20.87
N ALA A 137 9.53 -8.16 -20.68
CA ALA A 137 8.22 -8.13 -21.32
C ALA A 137 7.42 -6.87 -20.95
N VAL A 138 7.41 -6.47 -19.68
CA VAL A 138 6.75 -5.25 -19.23
C VAL A 138 7.40 -3.99 -19.82
N LYS A 139 8.74 -3.94 -19.84
CA LYS A 139 9.48 -2.81 -20.45
C LYS A 139 9.20 -2.72 -21.95
N ALA A 140 9.18 -3.85 -22.66
CA ALA A 140 8.87 -3.90 -24.09
C ALA A 140 7.46 -3.38 -24.38
N LYS A 141 6.45 -3.82 -23.61
CA LYS A 141 5.07 -3.31 -23.72
C LYS A 141 4.99 -1.80 -23.50
N ARG A 142 5.68 -1.29 -22.46
CA ARG A 142 5.71 0.15 -22.16
C ARG A 142 6.38 0.95 -23.28
N LYS A 143 7.49 0.44 -23.83
CA LYS A 143 8.20 1.07 -24.94
C LYS A 143 7.33 1.11 -26.20
N ALA A 144 6.71 -0.02 -26.57
CA ALA A 144 5.79 -0.08 -27.70
C ALA A 144 4.63 0.91 -27.57
N ALA A 145 4.02 1.02 -26.39
CA ALA A 145 2.96 2.01 -26.15
C ALA A 145 3.46 3.47 -26.24
N ALA A 146 4.68 3.75 -25.79
CA ALA A 146 5.29 5.06 -25.92
C ALA A 146 5.59 5.42 -27.38
N ASP A 147 6.11 4.46 -28.15
CA ASP A 147 6.44 4.65 -29.57
C ASP A 147 5.17 4.85 -30.41
N GLN A 148 4.10 4.11 -30.13
CA GLN A 148 2.78 4.33 -30.74
C GLN A 148 2.26 5.75 -30.47
N ARG A 149 2.39 6.25 -29.23
CA ARG A 149 1.98 7.62 -28.87
C ARG A 149 2.83 8.67 -29.59
N LYS A 150 4.15 8.45 -29.72
CA LYS A 150 5.04 9.36 -30.47
C LYS A 150 4.65 9.40 -31.94
N ALA A 151 4.50 8.24 -32.59
CA ALA A 151 4.09 8.14 -33.98
C ALA A 151 2.72 8.82 -34.22
N ALA A 152 1.76 8.64 -33.32
CA ALA A 152 0.47 9.31 -33.42
C ALA A 152 0.58 10.84 -33.30
N ARG A 153 1.43 11.34 -32.39
CA ARG A 153 1.69 12.79 -32.25
C ARG A 153 2.38 13.35 -33.48
N GLU A 154 3.38 12.68 -34.01
CA GLU A 154 4.11 13.09 -35.21
C GLU A 154 3.18 13.12 -36.43
N ARG A 155 2.35 12.09 -36.63
CA ARG A 155 1.32 12.09 -37.69
C ARG A 155 0.34 13.24 -37.51
N LYS A 156 -0.12 13.51 -36.28
CA LYS A 156 -1.02 14.63 -36.00
C LYS A 156 -0.36 15.98 -36.30
N GLN A 157 0.89 16.17 -35.90
CA GLN A 157 1.66 17.39 -36.20
C GLN A 157 1.89 17.55 -37.70
N ALA A 158 2.25 16.49 -38.41
CA ALA A 158 2.42 16.51 -39.86
C ALA A 158 1.10 16.82 -40.58
N ASN A 159 -0.01 16.24 -40.14
CA ASN A 159 -1.32 16.56 -40.71
C ASN A 159 -1.74 17.99 -40.40
N GLN A 160 -1.49 18.48 -39.18
CA GLN A 160 -1.73 19.89 -38.81
C GLN A 160 -0.92 20.83 -39.69
N ALA A 161 0.36 20.55 -39.92
CA ALA A 161 1.22 21.34 -40.79
C ALA A 161 0.72 21.33 -42.25
N LYS A 162 0.27 20.18 -42.76
CA LYS A 162 -0.31 20.06 -44.11
C LYS A 162 -1.67 20.78 -44.24
N SER A 163 -2.51 20.72 -43.21
CA SER A 163 -3.83 21.34 -43.21
C SER A 163 -3.81 22.83 -42.87
N ALA A 164 -2.70 23.34 -42.33
CA ALA A 164 -2.55 24.75 -42.03
C ALA A 164 -2.49 25.51 -43.36
N VAL A 165 -3.57 26.19 -43.70
CA VAL A 165 -3.63 27.11 -44.83
C VAL A 165 -2.86 28.36 -44.42
N THR A 166 -1.53 28.33 -44.57
CA THR A 166 -0.65 29.47 -44.34
C THR A 166 -0.29 30.13 -45.66
N GLN A 167 -0.60 31.42 -45.80
CA GLN A 167 -0.14 32.22 -46.93
C GLN A 167 1.25 32.76 -46.58
N LYS A 168 2.27 32.40 -47.37
CA LYS A 168 3.62 32.94 -47.19
C LYS A 168 3.64 34.42 -47.56
N ILE A 169 4.01 35.28 -46.61
CA ILE A 169 4.15 36.71 -46.87
C ILE A 169 5.56 36.96 -47.41
N THR A 170 5.67 37.09 -48.74
CA THR A 170 6.98 37.23 -49.41
C THR A 170 7.56 38.65 -49.31
N ASN A 171 6.73 39.66 -49.07
CA ASN A 171 7.17 41.06 -49.03
C ASN A 171 7.70 41.48 -47.64
N ALA A 172 9.01 41.65 -47.52
CA ALA A 172 9.68 42.04 -46.27
C ALA A 172 9.20 43.38 -45.68
N ALA A 173 8.74 44.33 -46.51
CA ALA A 173 8.22 45.60 -46.02
C ALA A 173 6.88 45.42 -45.29
N THR A 174 6.03 44.51 -45.78
CA THR A 174 4.75 44.19 -45.13
C THR A 174 4.96 43.46 -43.81
N VAL A 175 5.89 42.50 -43.75
CA VAL A 175 6.28 41.82 -42.50
C VAL A 175 6.78 42.83 -41.46
N LYS A 176 7.62 43.79 -41.86
CA LYS A 176 8.10 44.86 -40.96
C LYS A 176 6.98 45.75 -40.43
N LYS A 177 5.97 46.07 -41.26
CA LYS A 177 4.79 46.85 -40.82
C LYS A 177 3.95 46.04 -39.81
N MET A 178 3.64 44.79 -40.12
CA MET A 178 2.87 43.90 -39.24
C MET A 178 3.59 43.59 -37.92
N MET A 179 4.92 43.50 -37.94
CA MET A 179 5.75 43.33 -36.74
C MET A 179 5.72 44.56 -35.83
N LYS A 180 5.48 45.78 -36.33
CA LYS A 180 5.35 46.96 -35.46
C LYS A 180 4.06 46.88 -34.64
N ASP A 181 2.96 46.43 -35.22
CA ASP A 181 1.66 46.37 -34.56
C ASP A 181 1.49 45.14 -33.65
N LYS A 182 1.18 45.35 -32.36
CA LYS A 182 1.03 44.28 -31.35
C LYS A 182 -0.03 43.23 -31.72
N LYS A 183 -1.12 43.65 -32.38
CA LYS A 183 -2.21 42.74 -32.81
C LYS A 183 -1.76 41.90 -34.00
N GLN A 184 -1.19 42.51 -35.04
CA GLN A 184 -0.77 41.80 -36.25
C GLN A 184 0.46 40.93 -36.04
N ARG A 185 1.38 41.33 -35.15
CA ARG A 185 2.51 40.50 -34.71
C ARG A 185 2.08 39.15 -34.12
N LYS A 186 0.92 39.09 -33.45
CA LYS A 186 0.38 37.83 -32.91
C LYS A 186 -0.19 36.89 -33.99
N LEU A 187 -0.55 37.43 -35.16
CA LEU A 187 -1.03 36.63 -36.29
C LEU A 187 0.13 36.01 -37.08
N LEU A 188 1.28 36.66 -37.10
CA LEU A 188 2.47 36.13 -37.77
C LEU A 188 2.98 34.90 -37.02
N ARG A 189 2.93 33.72 -37.65
CA ARG A 189 3.70 32.57 -37.18
C ARG A 189 5.10 32.59 -37.75
N THR A 190 6.01 31.90 -37.07
CA THR A 190 7.41 31.73 -37.52
C THR A 190 7.53 31.11 -38.91
N ALA A 191 6.51 30.39 -39.39
CA ALA A 191 6.46 29.80 -40.73
C ALA A 191 5.88 30.74 -41.81
N ASP A 192 5.25 31.86 -41.43
CA ASP A 192 4.60 32.80 -42.37
C ASP A 192 5.56 33.91 -42.84
N THR A 193 6.66 34.09 -42.11
CA THR A 193 7.74 35.04 -42.42
C THR A 193 8.96 34.25 -42.90
N ASN A 194 9.41 34.50 -44.14
CA ASN A 194 10.64 33.91 -44.69
C ASN A 194 11.86 34.22 -43.83
#